data_AF-A0AAN7UYR5-F1
#
_entry.id   AF-A0AAN7UYR5-F1
#
_cell.length_a   1.000
_cell.length_b   1.000
_cell.length_c   1.000
_cell.angle_alpha   90.00
_cell.angle_beta   90.00
_cell.angle_gamma   90.00
#
_symmetry.space_group_name_H-M   'P 1'
#
loop_
_entity.id
_entity.type
_entity.pdbx_description
1 polymer ?
#
loop_
_entity_poly.entity_id
_entity_poly.type
_entity_poly.pdbx_seq_one_letter_code
_entity_poly.pdbx_strand_id
1 'polypeptide(L)'
;MLRDAAAKKEAQARKKAEKDALLAEEEKNTPGRARPKNAKTAEKKPSRGLDAALGALGLDDNKKLPELGASNIDDAFDVLADVESGGIKIDRHPERRAEALYKAYKEQRMAEMREEGLKLKLSQRIERIDREWKKHPDNPNSVNYNKPKLAYNATKEEIAEFQKAERERTEARLTVR
;
A
#
# COMPACT_ATOMS: atom_id res chain seq x y z
N MET A 1 -10.70 -41.41 -34.32
CA MET A 1 -9.21 -41.37 -34.37
C MET A 1 -8.68 -40.30 -35.34
N LEU A 2 -8.97 -40.31 -36.66
CA LEU A 2 -8.44 -39.28 -37.58
C LEU A 2 -9.27 -37.97 -37.67
N ARG A 3 -10.55 -37.99 -37.27
CA ARG A 3 -11.41 -36.79 -37.24
C ARG A 3 -11.18 -35.91 -36.01
N ASP A 4 -10.76 -36.50 -34.89
CA ASP A 4 -10.55 -35.80 -33.62
C ASP A 4 -9.29 -34.93 -33.62
N ALA A 5 -8.27 -35.32 -34.39
CA ALA A 5 -7.05 -34.55 -34.58
C ALA A 5 -7.25 -33.33 -35.50
N ALA A 6 -8.14 -33.45 -36.50
CA ALA A 6 -8.51 -32.34 -37.39
C ALA A 6 -9.33 -31.28 -36.63
N ALA A 7 -10.32 -31.71 -35.84
CA ALA A 7 -11.14 -30.81 -35.03
C ALA A 7 -10.32 -30.03 -33.97
N LYS A 8 -9.29 -30.65 -33.38
CA LYS A 8 -8.39 -29.97 -32.42
C LYS A 8 -7.50 -28.92 -33.10
N LYS A 9 -7.04 -29.18 -34.32
CA LYS A 9 -6.23 -28.21 -35.10
C LYS A 9 -7.08 -27.02 -35.55
N GLU A 10 -8.32 -27.26 -35.96
CA GLU A 10 -9.24 -26.18 -36.34
C GLU A 10 -9.66 -25.33 -35.13
N ALA A 11 -9.89 -25.95 -33.96
CA ALA A 11 -10.18 -25.21 -32.73
C ALA A 11 -8.98 -24.35 -32.26
N GLN A 12 -7.75 -24.84 -32.43
CA GLN A 12 -6.55 -24.07 -32.11
C GLN A 12 -6.32 -22.92 -33.09
N ALA A 13 -6.60 -23.13 -34.39
CA ALA A 13 -6.53 -22.08 -35.39
C ALA A 13 -7.55 -20.96 -35.12
N ARG A 14 -8.77 -21.31 -34.70
CA ARG A 14 -9.79 -20.32 -34.31
C ARG A 14 -9.40 -19.54 -33.06
N LYS A 15 -8.90 -20.22 -32.03
CA LYS A 15 -8.40 -19.56 -30.80
C LYS A 15 -7.21 -18.65 -31.04
N LYS A 16 -6.37 -18.97 -32.04
CA LYS A 16 -5.24 -18.13 -32.44
C LYS A 16 -5.71 -16.91 -33.23
N ALA A 17 -6.65 -17.10 -34.17
CA ALA A 17 -7.24 -15.99 -34.91
C ALA A 17 -8.01 -15.01 -34.01
N GLU A 18 -8.72 -15.50 -32.99
CA GLU A 18 -9.40 -14.63 -32.01
C GLU A 18 -8.41 -13.85 -31.15
N LYS A 19 -7.28 -14.46 -30.74
CA LYS A 19 -6.21 -13.76 -30.01
C LYS A 19 -5.53 -12.70 -30.87
N ASP A 20 -5.22 -13.02 -32.13
CA ASP A 20 -4.56 -12.10 -33.05
C ASP A 20 -5.49 -10.93 -33.41
N ALA A 21 -6.81 -11.16 -33.49
CA ALA A 21 -7.81 -10.10 -33.66
C ALA A 21 -7.90 -9.17 -32.43
N LEU A 22 -7.92 -9.74 -31.22
CA LEU A 22 -7.89 -8.96 -29.97
C LEU A 22 -6.61 -8.13 -29.85
N LEU A 23 -5.45 -8.69 -30.21
CA LEU A 23 -4.18 -7.97 -30.21
C LEU A 23 -4.19 -6.79 -31.19
N ALA A 24 -4.80 -6.97 -32.37
CA ALA A 24 -4.92 -5.93 -33.37
C ALA A 24 -5.92 -4.83 -32.98
N GLU A 25 -6.98 -5.16 -32.22
CA GLU A 25 -7.90 -4.16 -31.66
C GLU A 25 -7.25 -3.38 -30.50
N GLU A 26 -6.48 -4.05 -29.64
CA GLU A 26 -5.67 -3.41 -28.59
C GLU A 26 -4.61 -2.46 -29.19
N GLU A 27 -3.99 -2.84 -30.31
CA GLU A 27 -2.99 -2.01 -31.00
C GLU A 27 -3.61 -0.79 -31.70
N LYS A 28 -4.86 -0.90 -32.18
CA LYS A 28 -5.63 0.23 -32.72
C LYS A 28 -6.16 1.17 -31.64
N ASN A 29 -6.46 0.67 -30.44
CA ASN A 29 -6.95 1.49 -29.31
C ASN A 29 -5.83 2.20 -28.54
N THR A 30 -4.56 1.84 -28.78
CA THR A 30 -3.39 2.47 -28.12
C THR A 30 -2.34 3.02 -29.10
N PRO A 31 -2.70 3.87 -30.08
CA PRO A 31 -1.73 4.46 -31.00
C PRO A 31 -0.96 5.58 -30.28
N GLY A 32 0.07 5.22 -29.51
CA GLY A 32 0.87 6.23 -28.80
C GLY A 32 1.95 5.71 -27.87
N ARG A 33 1.98 4.42 -27.52
CA ARG A 33 2.99 3.88 -26.58
C ARG A 33 4.00 2.93 -27.23
N ALA A 34 4.44 3.26 -28.44
CA ALA A 34 5.58 2.57 -29.04
C ALA A 34 6.47 3.55 -29.82
N ARG A 35 7.40 4.20 -29.09
CA ARG A 35 8.71 4.65 -29.62
C ARG A 35 9.58 5.19 -28.48
N PRO A 36 10.52 4.42 -27.93
CA PRO A 36 11.67 5.00 -27.24
C PRO A 36 12.69 5.49 -28.29
N LYS A 37 12.71 6.80 -28.54
CA LYS A 37 13.88 7.45 -29.16
C LYS A 37 14.94 7.61 -28.07
N ASN A 38 15.87 6.64 -27.99
CA ASN A 38 17.25 6.83 -27.57
C ASN A 38 17.93 5.46 -27.44
N ALA A 39 18.71 5.10 -28.47
CA ALA A 39 19.64 3.99 -28.43
C ALA A 39 20.86 4.40 -27.58
N LYS A 40 20.87 4.01 -26.31
CA LYS A 40 22.11 3.80 -25.57
C LYS A 40 22.06 2.38 -25.02
N THR A 41 23.13 1.63 -25.31
CA THR A 41 23.37 0.24 -24.94
C THR A 41 22.98 -0.05 -23.50
N ALA A 42 21.83 -0.67 -23.32
CA ALA A 42 21.39 -1.22 -22.05
C ALA A 42 21.82 -2.70 -22.02
N GLU A 43 22.75 -3.02 -21.13
CA GLU A 43 23.08 -4.39 -20.77
C GLU A 43 21.80 -5.16 -20.46
N LYS A 44 21.67 -6.36 -21.04
CA LYS A 44 20.54 -7.25 -20.84
C LYS A 44 20.52 -7.69 -19.37
N LYS A 45 19.79 -6.95 -18.53
CA LYS A 45 19.39 -7.44 -17.20
C LYS A 45 18.49 -8.66 -17.41
N PRO A 46 18.74 -9.78 -16.74
CA PRO A 46 17.95 -10.99 -16.92
C PRO A 46 16.50 -10.70 -16.50
N SER A 47 15.59 -11.07 -17.40
CA SER A 47 14.14 -11.21 -17.20
C SER A 47 13.46 -10.23 -16.24
N ARG A 48 12.87 -9.16 -16.79
CA ARG A 48 11.64 -8.56 -16.22
C ARG A 48 10.43 -9.43 -16.58
N GLY A 49 10.56 -10.75 -16.41
CA GLY A 49 9.49 -11.71 -16.65
C GLY A 49 8.54 -11.77 -15.46
N LEU A 50 7.36 -12.36 -15.67
CA LEU A 50 6.39 -12.63 -14.61
C LEU A 50 7.09 -13.32 -13.41
N ASP A 51 8.03 -14.22 -13.66
CA ASP A 51 8.83 -14.91 -12.62
C ASP A 51 9.70 -13.97 -11.77
N ALA A 52 10.24 -12.89 -12.33
CA ALA A 52 11.00 -11.92 -11.54
C ALA A 52 10.08 -11.03 -10.69
N ALA A 53 8.86 -10.76 -11.17
CA ALA A 53 7.83 -10.08 -10.39
C ALA A 53 7.28 -10.99 -9.27
N LEU A 54 6.98 -12.25 -9.59
CA LEU A 54 6.58 -13.29 -8.64
C LEU A 54 7.68 -13.55 -7.59
N GLY A 55 8.94 -13.64 -8.01
CA GLY A 55 10.08 -13.79 -7.12
C GLY A 55 10.31 -12.58 -6.21
N ALA A 56 10.06 -11.35 -6.69
CA ALA A 56 10.09 -10.14 -5.86
C ALA A 56 8.94 -10.09 -4.83
N LEU A 57 7.80 -10.68 -5.17
CA LEU A 57 6.65 -10.90 -4.27
C LEU A 57 6.83 -12.13 -3.36
N GLY A 58 7.95 -12.87 -3.47
CA GLY A 58 8.22 -14.05 -2.66
C GLY A 58 7.36 -15.27 -2.99
N LEU A 59 6.63 -15.26 -4.12
CA LEU A 59 5.73 -16.33 -4.57
C LEU A 59 6.45 -17.46 -5.32
N ASP A 60 7.78 -17.56 -5.21
CA ASP A 60 8.55 -18.67 -5.79
C ASP A 60 8.17 -19.97 -5.08
N ASP A 61 7.84 -21.03 -5.84
CA ASP A 61 7.22 -22.28 -5.35
C ASP A 61 8.01 -23.01 -4.24
N ASN A 62 9.26 -22.57 -3.97
CA ASN A 62 10.18 -23.15 -2.99
C ASN A 62 10.38 -22.32 -1.71
N LYS A 63 9.75 -21.14 -1.57
CA LYS A 63 9.70 -20.42 -0.29
C LYS A 63 8.31 -20.61 0.31
N LYS A 64 8.23 -21.34 1.42
CA LYS A 64 7.07 -21.22 2.32
C LYS A 64 7.02 -19.76 2.78
N LEU A 65 6.19 -18.97 2.13
CA LEU A 65 5.77 -17.68 2.67
C LEU A 65 5.19 -17.96 4.06
N PRO A 66 5.51 -17.16 5.07
CA PRO A 66 4.82 -17.25 6.34
C PRO A 66 3.32 -17.15 6.05
N GLU A 67 2.53 -18.15 6.48
CA GLU A 67 1.08 -18.07 6.43
C GLU A 67 0.65 -16.97 7.43
N LEU A 68 0.73 -15.71 7.00
CA LEU A 68 0.29 -14.58 7.79
C LEU A 68 -1.24 -14.67 7.91
N GLY A 69 -1.70 -15.06 9.09
CA GLY A 69 -3.11 -15.20 9.40
C GLY A 69 -3.73 -13.86 9.77
N ALA A 70 -4.36 -13.20 8.80
CA ALA A 70 -5.18 -12.02 9.10
C ALA A 70 -6.56 -12.46 9.62
N SER A 71 -6.72 -12.50 10.94
CA SER A 71 -8.00 -12.89 11.56
C SER A 71 -9.00 -11.73 11.64
N ASN A 72 -8.50 -10.50 11.78
CA ASN A 72 -9.30 -9.27 11.86
C ASN A 72 -8.99 -8.31 10.70
N ILE A 73 -9.85 -7.30 10.53
CA ILE A 73 -9.66 -6.25 9.50
C ILE A 73 -8.35 -5.50 9.73
N ASP A 74 -8.01 -5.18 10.99
CA ASP A 74 -6.75 -4.51 11.32
C ASP A 74 -5.53 -5.39 10.96
N ASP A 75 -5.61 -6.70 11.22
CA ASP A 75 -4.56 -7.64 10.84
C ASP A 75 -4.38 -7.71 9.31
N ALA A 76 -5.47 -7.62 8.55
CA ALA A 76 -5.42 -7.59 7.09
C ALA A 76 -4.78 -6.30 6.55
N PHE A 77 -5.02 -5.16 7.22
CA PHE A 77 -4.35 -3.90 6.91
C PHE A 77 -2.86 -3.96 7.20
N ASP A 78 -2.44 -4.60 8.29
CA ASP A 78 -1.03 -4.72 8.64
C ASP A 78 -0.26 -5.62 7.67
N VAL A 79 -0.87 -6.72 7.22
CA VAL A 79 -0.31 -7.56 6.14
C VAL A 79 -0.17 -6.75 4.84
N LEU A 80 -1.19 -5.97 4.48
CA LEU A 80 -1.15 -5.14 3.27
C LEU A 80 -0.11 -4.02 3.37
N ALA A 81 0.01 -3.38 4.53
CA ALA A 81 0.96 -2.30 4.77
C ALA A 81 2.40 -2.80 4.66
N ASP A 82 2.70 -4.02 5.12
CA ASP A 82 4.03 -4.62 4.96
C ASP A 82 4.36 -4.93 3.48
N VAL A 83 3.35 -5.35 2.69
CA VAL A 83 3.51 -5.60 1.25
C VAL A 83 3.70 -4.32 0.44
N GLU A 84 2.91 -3.26 0.71
CA GLU A 84 2.94 -2.01 -0.06
C GLU A 84 4.12 -1.12 0.32
N SER A 85 4.49 -1.10 1.60
CA SER A 85 5.56 -0.25 2.10
C SER A 85 6.74 -1.11 2.52
N GLY A 86 7.76 -1.19 1.65
CA GLY A 86 9.04 -1.86 1.95
C GLY A 86 9.81 -1.34 3.19
N GLY A 87 9.19 -0.53 4.05
CA GLY A 87 9.70 -0.05 5.34
C GLY A 87 8.61 0.70 6.11
N ILE A 88 8.50 0.44 7.42
CA ILE A 88 7.71 1.25 8.35
C ILE A 88 8.25 2.68 8.31
N LYS A 89 7.46 3.64 7.81
CA LYS A 89 7.84 5.05 7.75
C LYS A 89 7.80 5.65 9.15
N ILE A 90 8.93 5.54 9.85
CA ILE A 90 9.12 6.18 11.16
C ILE A 90 9.44 7.64 10.91
N ASP A 91 8.45 8.50 11.12
CA ASP A 91 8.67 9.93 11.11
C ASP A 91 9.22 10.37 12.49
N ARG A 92 10.24 11.24 12.44
CA ARG A 92 11.03 11.69 13.59
C ARG A 92 10.50 12.97 14.24
N HIS A 93 9.49 13.60 13.64
CA HIS A 93 8.92 14.89 14.06
C HIS A 93 7.45 14.75 14.46
N PRO A 94 7.16 14.24 15.66
CA PRO A 94 5.80 14.17 16.17
C PRO A 94 5.15 15.57 16.26
N GLU A 95 5.93 16.62 16.56
CA GLU A 95 5.42 18.00 16.67
C GLU A 95 4.92 18.55 15.33
N ARG A 96 5.69 18.39 14.24
CA ARG A 96 5.28 18.87 12.90
C ARG A 96 4.06 18.10 12.37
N ARG A 97 3.99 16.79 12.63
CA ARG A 97 2.79 16.00 12.30
C ARG A 97 1.60 16.44 13.13
N ALA A 98 1.77 16.74 14.41
CA ALA A 98 0.67 17.17 15.26
C ALA A 98 0.01 18.45 14.72
N GLU A 99 0.79 19.42 14.24
CA GLU A 99 0.26 20.64 13.62
C GLU A 99 -0.49 20.37 12.30
N ALA A 100 0.11 19.57 11.41
CA ALA A 100 -0.50 19.22 10.13
C ALA A 100 -1.80 18.41 10.32
N LEU A 101 -1.79 17.43 11.22
CA LEU A 101 -2.94 16.60 11.54
C LEU A 101 -4.02 17.41 12.26
N TYR A 102 -3.65 18.30 13.19
CA TYR A 102 -4.60 19.19 13.85
C TYR A 102 -5.28 20.11 12.85
N LYS A 103 -4.55 20.65 11.88
CA LYS A 103 -5.14 21.47 10.81
C LYS A 103 -6.15 20.67 9.98
N ALA A 104 -5.79 19.46 9.55
CA ALA A 104 -6.67 18.58 8.79
C ALA A 104 -7.94 18.22 9.60
N TYR A 105 -7.79 17.83 10.87
CA TYR A 105 -8.91 17.52 11.76
C TYR A 105 -9.81 18.73 12.00
N LYS A 106 -9.21 19.90 12.23
CA LYS A 106 -9.96 21.14 12.44
C LYS A 106 -10.79 21.51 11.22
N GLU A 107 -10.25 21.39 10.02
CA GLU A 107 -10.99 21.69 8.78
C GLU A 107 -12.18 20.73 8.57
N GLN A 108 -11.96 19.43 8.76
CA GLN A 108 -13.02 18.42 8.67
C GLN A 108 -14.11 18.63 9.72
N ARG A 109 -13.72 18.77 10.98
CA ARG A 109 -14.66 18.93 12.10
C ARG A 109 -15.41 20.25 12.05
N MET A 110 -14.77 21.32 11.56
CA MET A 110 -15.45 22.59 11.30
C MET A 110 -16.47 22.48 10.16
N ALA A 111 -16.25 21.63 9.15
CA ALA A 111 -17.23 21.37 8.10
C ALA A 111 -18.44 20.61 8.65
N GLU A 112 -18.21 19.52 9.39
CA GLU A 112 -19.27 18.75 10.06
C GLU A 112 -20.13 19.63 10.97
N MET A 113 -19.51 20.48 11.81
CA MET A 113 -20.27 21.39 12.69
C MET A 113 -21.09 22.44 11.94
N ARG A 114 -20.72 22.79 10.69
CA ARG A 114 -21.52 23.68 9.84
C ARG A 114 -22.71 22.94 9.25
N GLU A 115 -22.55 21.68 8.88
CA GLU A 115 -23.62 20.81 8.37
C GLU A 115 -24.63 20.46 9.47
N GLU A 116 -24.17 20.16 10.69
CA GLU A 116 -25.01 19.95 11.87
C GLU A 116 -25.80 21.21 12.30
N GLY A 117 -25.52 22.37 11.69
CA GLY A 117 -26.25 23.61 11.95
C GLY A 117 -26.03 24.18 13.35
N LEU A 118 -24.91 23.84 14.00
CA LEU A 118 -24.57 24.31 15.34
C LEU A 118 -24.37 25.83 15.33
N LYS A 119 -25.33 26.56 15.91
CA LYS A 119 -25.30 28.03 16.09
C LYS A 119 -24.33 28.49 17.20
N LEU A 120 -23.21 27.79 17.39
CA LEU A 120 -22.16 28.22 18.32
C LEU A 120 -21.24 29.25 17.67
N LYS A 121 -20.66 30.14 18.49
CA LYS A 121 -19.62 31.08 18.04
C LYS A 121 -18.39 30.30 17.56
N LEU A 122 -17.65 30.85 16.59
CA LEU A 122 -16.44 30.20 16.05
C LEU A 122 -15.43 29.83 17.15
N SER A 123 -15.23 30.70 18.16
CA SER A 123 -14.32 30.43 19.28
C SER A 123 -14.73 29.19 20.08
N GLN A 124 -16.03 29.03 20.37
CA GLN A 124 -16.56 27.88 21.11
C GLN A 124 -16.45 26.58 20.32
N ARG A 125 -16.61 26.65 18.99
CA ARG A 125 -16.38 25.49 18.11
C ARG A 125 -14.92 25.06 18.15
N ILE A 126 -14.00 26.00 18.03
CA ILE A 126 -12.56 25.71 18.10
C ILE A 126 -12.20 25.12 19.47
N GLU A 127 -12.68 25.69 20.58
CA GLU A 127 -12.44 25.13 21.92
C GLU A 127 -12.95 23.69 22.09
N ARG A 128 -14.11 23.38 21.48
CA ARG A 128 -14.66 22.02 21.48
C ARG A 128 -13.80 21.07 20.66
N ILE A 129 -13.39 21.49 19.46
CA ILE A 129 -12.49 20.74 18.58
C ILE A 129 -11.15 20.47 19.29
N ASP A 130 -10.59 21.47 19.98
CA ASP A 130 -9.32 21.33 20.71
C ASP A 130 -9.42 20.33 21.85
N ARG A 131 -10.58 20.30 22.54
CA ARG A 131 -10.83 19.34 23.61
C ARG A 131 -10.94 17.91 23.07
N GLU A 132 -11.64 17.73 21.95
CA GLU A 132 -11.75 16.44 21.25
C GLU A 132 -10.36 16.00 20.74
N TRP A 133 -9.61 16.91 20.14
CA TRP A 133 -8.27 16.66 19.58
C TRP A 133 -7.26 16.18 20.62
N LYS A 134 -7.30 16.70 21.85
CA LYS A 134 -6.42 16.25 22.94
C LYS A 134 -6.56 14.76 23.26
N LYS A 135 -7.72 14.15 23.00
CA LYS A 135 -8.01 12.73 23.26
C LYS A 135 -8.02 11.88 21.98
N HIS A 136 -7.85 12.50 20.82
CA HIS A 136 -7.98 11.84 19.53
C HIS A 136 -6.82 10.87 19.28
N PRO A 137 -7.09 9.65 18.75
CA PRO A 137 -6.04 8.65 18.50
C PRO A 137 -5.00 9.08 17.46
N ASP A 138 -5.34 10.00 16.57
CA ASP A 138 -4.38 10.54 15.59
C ASP A 138 -3.48 11.65 16.12
N ASN A 139 -3.73 12.16 17.33
CA ASN A 139 -2.88 13.19 17.91
C ASN A 139 -1.62 12.54 18.52
N PRO A 140 -0.40 12.84 18.04
CA PRO A 140 0.84 12.27 18.57
C PRO A 140 1.07 12.52 20.06
N ASN A 141 0.45 13.57 20.59
CA ASN A 141 0.57 13.98 21.99
C ASN A 141 -0.55 13.42 22.88
N SER A 142 -1.52 12.70 22.32
CA SER A 142 -2.58 12.06 23.10
C SER A 142 -2.09 10.77 23.76
N VAL A 143 -2.75 10.42 24.88
CA VAL A 143 -2.59 9.12 25.55
C VAL A 143 -3.03 7.97 24.64
N ASN A 144 -3.95 8.24 23.70
CA ASN A 144 -4.54 7.24 22.80
C ASN A 144 -3.78 7.07 21.47
N TYR A 145 -2.55 7.56 21.36
CA TYR A 145 -1.79 7.47 20.12
C TYR A 145 -1.22 6.07 19.91
N ASN A 146 -1.72 5.37 18.89
CA ASN A 146 -1.38 3.97 18.63
C ASN A 146 -0.08 3.75 17.84
N LYS A 147 0.54 4.81 17.28
CA LYS A 147 1.70 4.62 16.40
C LYS A 147 3.02 4.63 17.19
N PRO A 148 4.03 3.87 16.74
CA PRO A 148 5.33 3.86 17.38
C PRO A 148 5.98 5.25 17.42
N LYS A 149 6.67 5.53 18.53
CA LYS A 149 7.45 6.76 18.75
C LYS A 149 8.93 6.40 18.76
N LEU A 150 9.72 7.13 18.00
CA LEU A 150 11.17 7.04 18.01
C LEU A 150 11.79 8.36 18.45
N ALA A 151 12.90 8.29 19.19
CA ALA A 151 13.64 9.48 19.62
C ALA A 151 14.13 10.29 18.42
N TYR A 152 14.11 11.62 18.55
CA TYR A 152 14.50 12.54 17.48
C TYR A 152 15.97 12.36 17.06
N ASN A 153 16.85 12.12 18.03
CA ASN A 153 18.29 11.93 17.84
C ASN A 153 18.68 10.46 17.58
N ALA A 154 17.72 9.59 17.24
CA ALA A 154 18.02 8.19 16.97
C ALA A 154 18.96 8.03 15.77
N THR A 155 19.96 7.16 15.92
CA THR A 155 20.90 6.84 14.85
C THR A 155 20.22 6.00 13.76
N LYS A 156 20.85 5.90 12.58
CA LYS A 156 20.31 5.09 11.48
C LYS A 156 20.17 3.61 11.86
N GLU A 157 21.07 3.11 12.70
CA GLU A 157 21.09 1.73 13.18
C GLU A 157 19.92 1.50 14.16
N GLU A 158 19.74 2.40 15.14
CA GLU A 158 18.59 2.36 16.07
C GLU A 158 17.23 2.43 15.35
N ILE A 159 17.14 3.21 14.26
CA ILE A 159 15.93 3.24 13.41
C ILE A 159 15.68 1.88 12.76
N ALA A 160 16.72 1.26 12.21
CA ALA A 160 16.58 -0.04 11.53
C ALA A 160 16.24 -1.15 12.53
N GLU A 161 16.87 -1.14 13.71
CA GLU A 161 16.55 -2.05 14.81
C GLU A 161 15.12 -1.86 15.29
N PHE A 162 14.66 -0.62 15.43
CA PHE A 162 13.27 -0.33 15.80
C PHE A 162 12.28 -0.81 14.73
N GLN A 163 12.58 -0.58 13.44
CA GLN A 163 11.75 -1.10 12.34
C GLN A 163 11.70 -2.63 12.37
N LYS A 164 12.83 -3.29 12.64
CA LYS A 164 12.90 -4.74 12.73
C LYS A 164 12.11 -5.26 13.93
N ALA A 165 12.27 -4.65 15.09
CA ALA A 165 11.54 -5.02 16.31
C ALA A 165 10.02 -4.85 16.15
N GLU A 166 9.57 -3.76 15.52
CA GLU A 166 8.14 -3.55 15.24
C GLU A 166 7.61 -4.55 14.21
N ARG A 167 8.39 -4.85 13.15
CA ARG A 167 8.05 -5.91 12.19
C ARG A 167 7.91 -7.26 12.87
N GLU A 168 8.90 -7.65 13.68
CA GLU A 168 8.87 -8.89 14.45
C GLU A 168 7.67 -8.93 15.40
N ARG A 169 7.30 -7.80 16.02
CA ARG A 169 6.11 -7.71 16.87
C ARG A 169 4.80 -7.88 16.08
N THR A 170 4.71 -7.28 14.90
CA THR A 170 3.55 -7.44 14.01
C THR A 170 3.46 -8.86 13.47
N GLU A 171 4.58 -9.43 13.02
CA GLU A 171 4.70 -10.81 12.54
C GLU A 171 4.36 -11.79 13.66
N ALA A 172 4.86 -11.60 14.88
CA ALA A 172 4.54 -12.43 16.03
C ALA A 172 3.04 -12.42 16.35
N ARG A 173 2.34 -11.30 16.15
CA ARG A 173 0.88 -11.25 16.30
C ARG A 173 0.15 -11.99 15.17
N LEU A 174 0.65 -11.89 13.94
CA LEU A 174 0.06 -12.47 12.72
C LEU A 174 0.36 -13.96 12.53
N THR A 175 1.43 -14.46 13.15
CA THR A 175 1.90 -15.86 13.04
C THR A 175 1.32 -16.78 14.10
N VAL A 176 0.54 -16.27 15.06
CA VAL A 176 -0.20 -17.12 15.99
C VAL A 176 -1.35 -17.79 15.26
N ARG A 177 -1.10 -19.01 14.78
CA ARG A 177 -2.10 -20.05 14.61
C ARG A 177 -1.52 -21.44 14.86
#